data_AF-A0ABD3R7C3-F1
#
_entry.id   AF-A0ABD3R7C3-F1
#
_cell.length_a   1.000
_cell.length_b   1.000
_cell.length_c   1.000
_cell.angle_alpha   90.00
_cell.angle_beta   90.00
_cell.angle_gamma   90.00
#
_symmetry.space_group_name_H-M   'P 1'
#
loop_
_entity.id
_entity.type
_entity.pdbx_description
1 polymer ?
#
loop_
_entity_poly.entity_id
_entity_poly.type
_entity_poly.pdbx_seq_one_letter_code
_entity_poly.pdbx_strand_id
1 'polypeptide(L)'
;MKTGAARRAVLVAIVCPPLAESLQTGSSTRCAQRRSHRPFPTTTITPHTIDARIAEYPVLVHSKSNRSSEELGRRERKKRLEQIQKQRRRNRWVKRYGTVEALKETFGAGPPWGDLSPTQTRALYHTLLPRSLLALNEMGLVEAEDLAPLAYEARIAAKEYARSRCVWTGRVGVFLFDQYRSLRDRGRLIKPGDSSSMSWEEIWAKYEGQIIKEQLEKGKKLDEDELMMQTYMRILERSCSTNQAFDSLFLKEDRGDNINLTTISSQLESDVRAILLSPSDVSKAEKKLKKLEKQRRKEQEKEAKLKTKADKKKNKHAM
;
A
#
# COMPACT_ATOMS: atom_id res chain seq x y z
N MET A 1 45.85 12.02 -29.88
CA MET A 1 44.74 13.00 -29.96
C MET A 1 43.50 12.32 -30.54
N LYS A 2 42.32 12.71 -30.05
CA LYS A 2 40.94 12.34 -30.46
C LYS A 2 40.32 11.09 -29.83
N THR A 3 39.79 11.33 -28.63
CA THR A 3 38.66 10.63 -28.01
C THR A 3 37.38 10.86 -28.81
N GLY A 4 36.66 9.80 -29.16
CA GLY A 4 35.32 9.86 -29.77
C GLY A 4 34.33 9.00 -28.98
N ALA A 5 33.80 9.53 -27.88
CA ALA A 5 32.75 8.87 -27.11
C ALA A 5 31.37 9.18 -27.72
N ALA A 6 30.85 8.25 -28.52
CA ALA A 6 29.50 8.33 -29.06
C ALA A 6 28.48 8.02 -27.96
N ARG A 7 27.74 9.04 -27.51
CA ARG A 7 26.56 8.88 -26.64
C ARG A 7 25.40 8.33 -27.48
N ARG A 8 25.11 7.03 -27.35
CA ARG A 8 23.86 6.44 -27.83
C ARG A 8 22.73 6.84 -26.89
N ALA A 9 21.85 7.72 -27.33
CA ALA A 9 20.54 7.93 -26.72
C ALA A 9 19.68 6.70 -27.01
N VAL A 10 19.47 5.84 -26.02
CA VAL A 10 18.51 4.73 -26.11
C VAL A 10 17.14 5.29 -25.81
N LEU A 11 16.39 5.62 -26.86
CA LEU A 11 14.94 5.81 -26.75
C LEU A 11 14.33 4.42 -26.51
N VAL A 12 13.99 4.11 -25.25
CA VAL A 12 13.22 2.90 -24.93
C VAL A 12 11.78 3.18 -25.34
N ALA A 13 11.44 2.77 -26.55
CA ALA A 13 10.05 2.60 -26.94
C ALA A 13 9.46 1.52 -26.03
N ILE A 14 8.46 1.90 -25.23
CA ILE A 14 7.65 0.94 -24.47
C ILE A 14 6.82 0.18 -25.51
N VAL A 15 7.36 -0.92 -26.00
CA VAL A 15 6.62 -1.92 -26.77
C VAL A 15 5.68 -2.60 -25.78
N CYS A 16 4.42 -2.17 -25.78
CA CYS A 16 3.34 -2.94 -25.18
C CYS A 16 3.25 -4.27 -25.94
N PRO A 17 3.44 -5.44 -25.30
CA PRO A 17 3.10 -6.70 -25.95
C PRO A 17 1.59 -6.74 -26.20
N PRO A 18 1.12 -7.18 -27.38
CA PRO A 18 -0.28 -7.49 -27.58
C PRO A 18 -0.61 -8.69 -26.69
N LEU A 19 -1.42 -8.46 -25.66
CA LEU A 19 -2.03 -9.54 -24.90
C LEU A 19 -3.03 -10.23 -25.83
N ALA A 20 -2.68 -11.47 -26.18
CA ALA A 20 -3.46 -12.35 -27.01
C ALA A 20 -4.92 -12.43 -26.53
N GLU A 21 -5.80 -12.27 -27.50
CA GLU A 21 -7.23 -12.50 -27.41
C GLU A 21 -7.51 -13.95 -26.97
N SER A 22 -8.26 -14.10 -25.88
CA SER A 22 -9.19 -15.22 -25.73
C SER A 22 -10.59 -14.62 -25.60
N LEU A 23 -11.12 -14.15 -26.73
CA LEU A 23 -12.52 -13.82 -26.94
C LEU A 23 -13.33 -15.12 -26.92
N GLN A 24 -13.98 -15.43 -25.81
CA GLN A 24 -15.24 -16.18 -25.85
C GLN A 24 -16.36 -15.18 -25.64
N THR A 25 -16.93 -14.74 -26.76
CA THR A 25 -18.14 -13.93 -26.86
C THR A 25 -19.34 -14.78 -26.44
N GLY A 26 -19.71 -14.70 -25.17
CA GLY A 26 -21.05 -15.06 -24.72
C GLY A 26 -22.00 -13.90 -24.99
N SER A 27 -22.77 -14.00 -26.07
CA SER A 27 -23.88 -13.09 -26.37
C SER A 27 -24.94 -13.15 -25.27
N SER A 28 -25.09 -12.06 -24.50
CA SER A 28 -26.26 -11.85 -23.65
C SER A 28 -26.95 -10.56 -24.04
N THR A 29 -28.04 -10.72 -24.76
CA THR A 29 -29.05 -9.70 -25.05
C THR A 29 -29.85 -9.34 -23.80
N ARG A 30 -30.28 -8.08 -23.71
CA ARG A 30 -31.28 -7.48 -22.78
C ARG A 30 -30.68 -7.01 -21.44
N CYS A 31 -31.03 -5.86 -20.87
CA CYS A 31 -32.17 -4.95 -21.05
C CYS A 31 -31.72 -3.54 -20.62
N ALA A 32 -31.99 -2.55 -21.46
CA ALA A 32 -31.77 -1.14 -21.14
C ALA A 32 -32.87 -0.65 -20.21
N GLN A 33 -32.55 -0.45 -18.93
CA GLN A 33 -33.45 0.24 -18.00
C GLN A 33 -33.05 1.72 -17.93
N ARG A 34 -33.86 2.56 -18.57
CA ARG A 34 -33.86 4.02 -18.44
C ARG A 34 -33.93 4.38 -16.94
N ARG A 35 -32.84 4.94 -16.39
CA ARG A 35 -32.92 5.76 -15.17
C ARG A 35 -33.17 7.20 -15.55
N SER A 36 -34.22 7.76 -14.96
CA SER A 36 -34.64 9.15 -15.08
C SER A 36 -33.53 10.10 -14.63
N HIS A 37 -33.24 11.09 -15.48
CA HIS A 37 -32.42 12.23 -15.14
C HIS A 37 -33.11 13.05 -14.04
N ARG A 38 -32.44 13.20 -12.89
CA ARG A 38 -32.66 14.35 -12.00
C ARG A 38 -31.66 15.46 -12.38
N PRO A 39 -32.09 16.72 -12.47
CA PRO A 39 -31.15 17.83 -12.68
C PRO A 39 -30.28 18.03 -11.44
N PHE A 40 -28.98 18.13 -11.65
CA PHE A 40 -28.01 18.51 -10.61
C PHE A 40 -28.08 20.03 -10.39
N PRO A 41 -28.00 20.52 -9.14
CA PRO A 41 -27.85 21.94 -8.87
C PRO A 41 -26.44 22.40 -9.29
N THR A 42 -26.40 23.50 -10.04
CA THR A 42 -25.18 24.20 -10.43
C THR A 42 -24.57 24.85 -9.19
N THR A 43 -23.50 24.26 -8.64
CA THR A 43 -22.70 24.90 -7.59
C THR A 43 -21.60 25.73 -8.25
N THR A 44 -21.68 27.04 -8.08
CA THR A 44 -20.65 28.02 -8.44
C THR A 44 -19.33 27.65 -7.77
N ILE A 45 -18.29 27.45 -8.57
CA ILE A 45 -16.94 27.08 -8.13
C ILE A 45 -16.16 28.36 -7.83
N THR A 46 -15.92 28.63 -6.55
CA THR A 46 -14.87 29.54 -6.09
C THR A 46 -13.50 28.84 -6.17
N PRO A 47 -12.39 29.56 -6.44
CA PRO A 47 -11.06 28.95 -6.51
C PRO A 47 -10.58 28.55 -5.11
N HIS A 48 -10.61 27.26 -4.83
CA HIS A 48 -10.25 26.67 -3.53
C HIS A 48 -8.75 26.41 -3.41
N THR A 49 -8.18 26.93 -2.33
CA THR A 49 -7.16 26.27 -1.50
C THR A 49 -7.40 24.76 -1.50
N ILE A 50 -6.38 23.97 -1.83
CA ILE A 50 -6.45 22.50 -1.78
C ILE A 50 -6.69 22.12 -0.32
N ASP A 51 -7.96 21.98 0.04
CA ASP A 51 -8.37 21.46 1.34
C ASP A 51 -7.75 20.08 1.46
N ALA A 52 -6.95 19.92 2.51
CA ALA A 52 -6.63 18.63 3.07
C ALA A 52 -7.97 17.99 3.50
N ARG A 53 -8.69 17.40 2.55
CA ARG A 53 -9.57 16.26 2.79
C ARG A 53 -8.68 15.12 3.25
N ILE A 54 -8.12 15.26 4.45
CA ILE A 54 -8.07 14.14 5.37
C ILE A 54 -9.50 13.65 5.30
N ALA A 55 -9.71 12.48 4.71
CA ALA A 55 -10.92 11.76 4.99
C ALA A 55 -10.88 11.63 6.51
N GLU A 56 -11.54 12.55 7.21
CA GLU A 56 -12.19 12.21 8.46
C GLU A 56 -13.05 11.05 8.04
N TYR A 57 -12.50 9.83 8.07
CA TYR A 57 -13.29 8.64 8.07
C TYR A 57 -14.24 8.92 9.23
N PRO A 58 -15.52 9.19 8.97
CA PRO A 58 -16.46 9.19 10.04
C PRO A 58 -16.43 7.73 10.45
N VAL A 59 -15.58 7.41 11.42
CA VAL A 59 -15.76 6.18 12.16
C VAL A 59 -17.18 6.35 12.63
N LEU A 60 -18.06 5.50 12.09
CA LEU A 60 -19.40 5.26 12.58
C LEU A 60 -19.25 4.74 14.01
N VAL A 61 -18.71 5.58 14.91
CA VAL A 61 -19.04 5.62 16.30
C VAL A 61 -20.50 6.00 16.25
N HIS A 62 -21.34 5.00 16.02
CA HIS A 62 -22.78 5.09 16.12
C HIS A 62 -23.03 5.84 17.43
N SER A 63 -23.40 7.11 17.33
CA SER A 63 -23.66 8.01 18.45
C SER A 63 -24.99 7.65 19.11
N LYS A 64 -25.29 6.36 19.20
CA LYS A 64 -26.43 5.85 19.92
C LYS A 64 -26.02 5.79 21.38
N SER A 65 -26.46 6.82 22.11
CA SER A 65 -26.52 6.92 23.57
C SER A 65 -25.55 7.92 24.18
N ASN A 66 -26.03 9.16 24.34
CA ASN A 66 -25.59 10.10 25.37
C ASN A 66 -25.96 9.60 26.79
N ARG A 67 -25.93 8.28 27.06
CA ARG A 67 -25.95 7.81 28.46
C ARG A 67 -24.70 8.37 29.12
N SER A 68 -24.93 9.03 30.26
CA SER A 68 -23.88 9.66 31.04
C SER A 68 -22.74 8.67 31.24
N SER A 69 -21.50 9.13 31.08
CA SER A 69 -20.30 8.31 31.29
C SER A 69 -20.25 7.68 32.70
N GLU A 70 -21.14 8.10 33.59
CA GLU A 70 -21.29 7.64 34.97
C GLU A 70 -21.91 6.25 35.07
N GLU A 71 -22.74 5.82 34.13
CA GLU A 71 -23.40 4.49 34.18
C GLU A 71 -22.56 3.34 33.62
N LEU A 72 -21.52 3.63 32.82
CA LEU A 72 -20.71 2.58 32.21
C LEU A 72 -19.86 1.85 33.26
N GLY A 73 -19.89 0.52 33.22
CA GLY A 73 -19.09 -0.31 34.12
C GLY A 73 -17.58 -0.08 33.94
N ARG A 74 -16.76 -0.37 34.97
CA ARG A 74 -15.28 -0.20 34.91
C ARG A 74 -14.64 -0.83 33.66
N ARG A 75 -15.18 -1.98 33.20
CA ARG A 75 -14.69 -2.71 32.01
C ARG A 75 -14.97 -1.96 30.70
N GLU A 76 -16.15 -1.37 30.55
CA GLU A 76 -16.55 -0.63 29.34
C GLU A 76 -15.79 0.69 29.22
N ARG A 77 -15.61 1.40 30.36
CA ARG A 77 -14.79 2.61 30.41
C ARG A 77 -13.37 2.32 29.92
N LYS A 78 -12.78 1.20 30.35
CA LYS A 78 -11.45 0.78 29.88
C LYS A 78 -11.43 0.51 28.37
N LYS A 79 -12.38 -0.25 27.83
CA LYS A 79 -12.48 -0.51 26.38
C LYS A 79 -12.62 0.78 25.57
N ARG A 80 -13.44 1.72 26.03
CA ARG A 80 -13.63 3.02 25.37
C ARG A 80 -12.34 3.85 25.38
N LEU A 81 -11.60 3.87 26.49
CA LEU A 81 -10.30 4.53 26.57
C LEU A 81 -9.29 3.90 25.61
N GLU A 82 -9.25 2.56 25.53
CA GLU A 82 -8.38 1.84 24.60
C GLU A 82 -8.72 2.17 23.13
N GLN A 83 -10.01 2.23 22.78
CA GLN A 83 -10.47 2.66 21.44
C GLN A 83 -10.07 4.11 21.13
N ILE A 84 -10.24 5.04 22.08
CA ILE A 84 -9.82 6.44 21.90
C ILE A 84 -8.30 6.53 21.70
N GLN A 85 -7.52 5.77 22.47
CA GLN A 85 -6.07 5.72 22.30
C GLN A 85 -5.68 5.13 20.94
N LYS A 86 -6.34 4.05 20.51
CA LYS A 86 -6.17 3.45 19.19
C LYS A 86 -6.43 4.47 18.08
N GLN A 87 -7.51 5.24 18.18
CA GLN A 87 -7.84 6.29 17.23
C GLN A 87 -6.80 7.42 17.22
N ARG A 88 -6.33 7.86 18.40
CA ARG A 88 -5.25 8.86 18.49
C ARG A 88 -3.95 8.39 17.84
N ARG A 89 -3.60 7.11 18.00
CA ARG A 89 -2.44 6.50 17.33
C ARG A 89 -2.62 6.50 15.80
N ARG A 90 -3.80 6.09 15.33
CA ARG A 90 -4.19 6.14 13.91
C ARG A 90 -4.06 7.55 13.34
N ASN A 91 -4.67 8.55 13.98
CA ASN A 91 -4.63 9.93 13.49
C ASN A 91 -3.21 10.50 13.48
N ARG A 92 -2.37 10.15 14.47
CA ARG A 92 -0.95 10.52 14.47
C ARG A 92 -0.19 9.91 13.29
N TRP A 93 -0.49 8.66 12.94
CA TRP A 93 0.09 8.01 11.77
C TRP A 93 -0.32 8.70 10.47
N VAL A 94 -1.63 8.92 10.26
CA VAL A 94 -2.16 9.61 9.08
C VAL A 94 -1.59 11.01 8.96
N LYS A 95 -1.51 11.76 10.06
CA LYS A 95 -0.92 13.11 10.06
C LYS A 95 0.54 13.10 9.60
N ARG A 96 1.30 12.04 9.86
CA ARG A 96 2.74 11.97 9.58
C ARG A 96 3.09 11.34 8.23
N TYR A 97 2.30 10.38 7.77
CA TYR A 97 2.59 9.60 6.55
C TYR A 97 1.42 9.50 5.57
N GLY A 98 0.22 9.95 5.95
CA GLY A 98 -0.99 9.87 5.13
C GLY A 98 -1.12 11.00 4.10
N THR A 99 -0.27 12.04 4.16
CA THR A 99 -0.29 13.15 3.20
C THR A 99 1.09 13.43 2.60
N VAL A 100 1.10 14.02 1.41
CA VAL A 100 2.34 14.36 0.70
C VAL A 100 3.11 15.46 1.42
N GLU A 101 2.40 16.42 2.01
CA GLU A 101 2.98 17.52 2.78
C GLU A 101 3.75 16.99 3.98
N ALA A 102 3.17 16.02 4.70
CA ALA A 102 3.82 15.40 5.86
C ALA A 102 5.08 14.61 5.46
N LEU A 103 5.06 13.95 4.31
CA LEU A 103 6.25 13.29 3.75
C LEU A 103 7.31 14.30 3.33
N LYS A 104 6.92 15.46 2.77
CA LYS A 104 7.85 16.56 2.44
C LYS A 104 8.45 17.19 3.70
N GLU A 105 7.68 17.33 4.77
CA GLU A 105 8.16 17.80 6.06
C GLU A 105 9.15 16.81 6.68
N THR A 106 8.86 15.51 6.61
CA THR A 106 9.68 14.46 7.22
C THR A 106 10.96 14.15 6.44
N PHE A 107 10.89 14.08 5.11
CA PHE A 107 11.98 13.62 4.23
C PHE A 107 12.51 14.69 3.28
N GLY A 108 11.99 15.92 3.36
CA GLY A 108 12.35 17.05 2.52
C GLY A 108 11.53 17.14 1.22
N ALA A 109 11.25 18.37 0.78
CA ALA A 109 10.45 18.63 -0.42
C ALA A 109 11.22 18.39 -1.74
N GLY A 110 12.54 18.53 -1.72
CA GLY A 110 13.38 18.51 -2.93
C GLY A 110 13.15 19.73 -3.84
N PRO A 111 13.92 19.85 -4.94
CA PRO A 111 13.77 20.92 -5.92
C PRO A 111 12.45 20.80 -6.71
N PRO A 112 11.86 21.92 -7.16
CA PRO A 112 10.58 21.90 -7.89
C PRO A 112 10.65 21.11 -9.22
N TRP A 113 11.82 21.07 -9.85
CA TRP A 113 12.08 20.36 -11.11
C TRP A 113 12.38 18.87 -10.94
N GLY A 114 12.52 18.41 -9.69
CA GLY A 114 12.90 17.05 -9.33
C GLY A 114 14.41 16.86 -9.28
N ASP A 115 14.83 16.00 -8.37
CA ASP A 115 16.22 15.63 -8.10
C ASP A 115 16.50 14.15 -8.37
N LEU A 116 15.46 13.32 -8.48
CA LEU A 116 15.61 11.88 -8.60
C LEU A 116 15.41 11.40 -10.04
N SER A 117 16.33 10.55 -10.48
CA SER A 117 16.15 9.73 -11.68
C SER A 117 14.95 8.76 -11.52
N PRO A 118 14.39 8.22 -12.63
CA PRO A 118 13.31 7.24 -12.55
C PRO A 118 13.63 6.01 -11.68
N THR A 119 14.88 5.51 -11.75
CA THR A 119 15.37 4.41 -10.92
C THR A 119 15.38 4.77 -9.44
N GLN A 120 15.94 5.93 -9.09
CA GLN A 120 15.96 6.41 -7.69
C GLN A 120 14.56 6.71 -7.18
N THR A 121 13.68 7.25 -8.01
CA THR A 121 12.28 7.49 -7.68
C THR A 121 11.56 6.18 -7.37
N ARG A 122 11.80 5.12 -8.16
CA ARG A 122 11.23 3.79 -7.89
C ARG A 122 11.77 3.22 -6.59
N ALA A 123 13.07 3.34 -6.34
CA ALA A 123 13.68 2.89 -5.10
C ALA A 123 13.11 3.64 -3.88
N LEU A 124 13.00 4.98 -3.95
CA LEU A 124 12.35 5.80 -2.93
C LEU A 124 10.90 5.38 -2.69
N TYR A 125 10.12 5.19 -3.76
CA TYR A 125 8.74 4.73 -3.65
C TYR A 125 8.65 3.40 -2.88
N HIS A 126 9.53 2.45 -3.19
CA HIS A 126 9.61 1.17 -2.51
C HIS A 126 9.91 1.30 -1.02
N THR A 127 10.86 2.16 -0.67
CA THR A 127 11.28 2.42 0.70
C THR A 127 10.15 3.04 1.51
N LEU A 128 9.31 3.88 0.89
CA LEU A 128 8.17 4.54 1.53
C LEU A 128 6.94 3.66 1.67
N LEU A 129 6.92 2.46 1.08
CA LEU A 129 5.76 1.59 1.20
C LEU A 129 5.57 1.12 2.65
N PRO A 130 4.32 1.05 3.13
CA PRO A 130 4.02 0.73 4.51
C PRO A 130 4.09 -0.79 4.81
N ARG A 131 5.15 -1.47 4.35
CA ARG A 131 5.35 -2.93 4.49
C ARG A 131 5.32 -3.42 5.93
N SER A 132 5.77 -2.57 6.85
CA SER A 132 5.69 -2.80 8.28
C SER A 132 4.26 -2.97 8.79
N LEU A 133 3.25 -2.34 8.16
CA LEU A 133 1.83 -2.53 8.52
C LEU A 133 1.36 -3.96 8.22
N LEU A 134 1.81 -4.55 7.10
CA LEU A 134 1.53 -5.96 6.80
C LEU A 134 2.15 -6.87 7.87
N ALA A 135 3.40 -6.61 8.27
CA ALA A 135 4.06 -7.38 9.33
C ALA A 135 3.33 -7.26 10.69
N LEU A 136 2.72 -6.11 11.01
CA LEU A 136 1.90 -5.97 12.22
C LEU A 136 0.66 -6.87 12.21
N ASN A 137 0.04 -7.03 11.03
CA ASN A 137 -1.09 -7.92 10.84
C ASN A 137 -0.67 -9.39 10.97
N GLU A 138 0.42 -9.79 10.32
CA GLU A 138 0.97 -11.16 10.40
C GLU A 138 1.33 -11.56 11.84
N MET A 139 1.80 -10.61 12.64
CA MET A 139 2.05 -10.81 14.07
C MET A 139 0.78 -10.86 14.93
N GLY A 140 -0.39 -10.56 14.37
CA GLY A 140 -1.67 -10.48 15.06
C GLY A 140 -1.69 -9.41 16.14
N LEU A 141 -1.04 -8.27 15.89
CA LEU A 141 -1.01 -7.14 16.82
C LEU A 141 -2.10 -6.10 16.52
N VAL A 142 -2.41 -5.92 15.23
CA VAL A 142 -3.44 -5.00 14.74
C VAL A 142 -4.22 -5.69 13.63
N GLU A 143 -5.53 -5.50 13.62
CA GLU A 143 -6.45 -6.12 12.67
C GLU A 143 -6.35 -5.47 11.28
N ALA A 144 -6.74 -6.20 10.25
CA ALA A 144 -6.71 -5.75 8.86
C ALA A 144 -7.60 -4.53 8.62
N GLU A 145 -8.75 -4.48 9.31
CA GLU A 145 -9.75 -3.42 9.21
C GLU A 145 -9.15 -2.04 9.52
N ASP A 146 -8.29 -1.93 10.54
CA ASP A 146 -7.65 -0.66 10.88
C ASP A 146 -6.46 -0.35 9.99
N LEU A 147 -5.71 -1.38 9.58
CA LEU A 147 -4.46 -1.23 8.85
C LEU A 147 -4.67 -0.94 7.37
N ALA A 148 -5.69 -1.51 6.75
CA ALA A 148 -5.92 -1.38 5.31
C ALA A 148 -6.17 0.06 4.86
N PRO A 149 -7.03 0.87 5.52
CA PRO A 149 -7.17 2.29 5.21
C PRO A 149 -5.86 3.06 5.38
N LEU A 150 -5.12 2.79 6.47
CA LEU A 150 -3.85 3.46 6.75
C LEU A 150 -2.78 3.14 5.69
N ALA A 151 -2.69 1.88 5.29
CA ALA A 151 -1.76 1.42 4.27
C ALA A 151 -2.09 2.01 2.91
N TYR A 152 -3.39 2.12 2.59
CA TYR A 152 -3.87 2.74 1.38
C TYR A 152 -3.50 4.24 1.32
N GLU A 153 -3.83 5.02 2.35
CA GLU A 153 -3.49 6.45 2.41
C GLU A 153 -1.98 6.68 2.33
N ALA A 154 -1.21 5.95 3.14
CA ALA A 154 0.25 6.04 3.13
C ALA A 154 0.83 5.68 1.76
N ARG A 155 0.25 4.71 1.05
CA ARG A 155 0.69 4.37 -0.32
C ARG A 155 0.42 5.50 -1.30
N ILE A 156 -0.76 6.13 -1.25
CA ILE A 156 -1.10 7.22 -2.16
C ILE A 156 -0.14 8.40 -1.92
N ALA A 157 0.04 8.79 -0.66
CA ALA A 157 0.99 9.82 -0.27
C ALA A 157 2.42 9.48 -0.72
N ALA A 158 2.88 8.24 -0.50
CA ALA A 158 4.21 7.79 -0.93
C ALA A 158 4.38 7.87 -2.46
N LYS A 159 3.35 7.47 -3.22
CA LYS A 159 3.37 7.52 -4.69
C LYS A 159 3.46 8.95 -5.21
N GLU A 160 2.66 9.85 -4.65
CA GLU A 160 2.65 11.26 -5.03
C GLU A 160 3.92 12.00 -4.60
N TYR A 161 4.42 11.71 -3.41
CA TYR A 161 5.69 12.22 -2.92
C TYR A 161 6.85 11.79 -3.83
N ALA A 162 6.96 10.50 -4.16
CA ALA A 162 7.98 10.01 -5.08
C ALA A 162 7.88 10.69 -6.47
N ARG A 163 6.66 10.86 -7.01
CA ARG A 163 6.44 11.61 -8.26
C ARG A 163 6.89 13.07 -8.16
N SER A 164 6.66 13.71 -7.02
CA SER A 164 7.07 15.09 -6.76
C SER A 164 8.59 15.27 -6.65
N ARG A 165 9.35 14.19 -6.47
CA ARG A 165 10.83 14.18 -6.46
C ARG A 165 11.45 13.75 -7.80
N CYS A 166 10.68 13.07 -8.65
CA CYS A 166 11.11 12.66 -9.99
C CYS A 166 11.41 13.87 -10.87
N VAL A 167 12.40 13.77 -11.75
CA VAL A 167 12.71 14.77 -12.79
C VAL A 167 11.48 15.12 -13.63
N TRP A 168 11.35 16.40 -14.01
CA TRP A 168 10.21 16.95 -14.75
C TRP A 168 9.80 16.10 -15.98
N THR A 169 10.77 15.66 -16.77
CA THR A 169 10.51 14.82 -17.97
C THR A 169 9.81 13.52 -17.62
N GLY A 170 10.21 12.88 -16.52
CA GLY A 170 9.55 11.70 -15.97
C GLY A 170 8.13 12.00 -15.49
N ARG A 171 7.89 13.18 -14.89
CA ARG A 171 6.53 13.58 -14.45
C ARG A 171 5.56 13.71 -15.60
N VAL A 172 5.97 14.39 -16.68
CA VAL A 172 5.14 14.55 -17.88
C VAL A 172 4.82 13.19 -18.49
N GLY A 173 5.81 12.31 -18.62
CA GLY A 173 5.60 10.95 -19.14
C GLY A 173 4.61 10.14 -18.29
N VAL A 174 4.76 10.16 -16.96
CA VAL A 174 3.85 9.47 -16.05
C VAL A 174 2.45 10.06 -16.09
N PHE A 175 2.32 11.39 -16.19
CA PHE A 175 1.03 12.05 -16.30
C PHE A 175 0.29 11.64 -17.58
N LEU A 176 0.96 11.67 -18.74
CA LEU A 176 0.37 11.23 -20.01
C LEU A 176 -0.03 9.75 -19.97
N PHE A 177 0.80 8.90 -19.36
CA PHE A 177 0.50 7.49 -19.21
C PHE A 177 -0.71 7.24 -18.28
N ASP A 178 -0.82 7.98 -17.18
CA ASP A 178 -1.98 7.91 -16.28
C ASP A 178 -3.27 8.38 -16.98
N GLN A 179 -3.21 9.44 -17.79
CA GLN A 179 -4.34 9.92 -18.60
C GLN A 179 -4.80 8.86 -19.60
N TYR A 180 -3.86 8.27 -20.36
CA TYR A 180 -4.15 7.20 -21.31
C TYR A 180 -4.78 5.99 -20.61
N ARG A 181 -4.21 5.55 -19.49
CA ARG A 181 -4.72 4.42 -18.71
C ARG A 181 -6.11 4.70 -18.15
N SER A 182 -6.36 5.91 -17.65
CA SER A 182 -7.68 6.32 -17.14
C SER A 182 -8.73 6.36 -18.25
N LEU A 183 -8.38 6.88 -19.42
CA LEU A 183 -9.27 6.90 -20.58
C LEU A 183 -9.62 5.47 -21.03
N ARG A 184 -8.63 4.58 -21.09
CA ARG A 184 -8.83 3.18 -21.50
C ARG A 184 -9.66 2.39 -20.49
N ASP A 185 -9.32 2.50 -19.20
CA ASP A 185 -9.93 1.65 -18.16
C ASP A 185 -11.28 2.19 -17.67
N ARG A 186 -11.47 3.53 -17.63
CA ARG A 186 -12.67 4.18 -17.06
C ARG A 186 -13.47 5.01 -18.06
N GLY A 187 -12.94 5.26 -19.26
CA GLY A 187 -13.57 6.19 -20.22
C GLY A 187 -13.59 7.64 -19.75
N ARG A 188 -12.73 8.03 -18.79
CA ARG A 188 -12.70 9.38 -18.21
C ARG A 188 -11.28 9.94 -18.20
N LEU A 189 -11.14 11.20 -18.62
CA LEU A 189 -9.91 11.96 -18.47
C LEU A 189 -9.81 12.46 -17.02
N ILE A 190 -8.61 12.40 -16.45
CA ILE A 190 -8.33 12.88 -15.10
C ILE A 190 -8.23 14.40 -15.19
N LYS A 191 -9.02 15.12 -14.39
CA LYS A 191 -8.96 16.59 -14.42
C LYS A 191 -7.61 17.06 -13.86
N PRO A 192 -7.04 18.16 -14.39
CA PRO A 192 -5.86 18.76 -13.78
C PRO A 192 -6.14 19.09 -12.31
N GLY A 193 -5.28 18.62 -11.40
CA GLY A 193 -5.44 18.79 -9.96
C GLY A 193 -6.09 17.63 -9.23
N ASP A 194 -6.79 16.73 -9.94
CA ASP A 194 -7.30 15.50 -9.33
C ASP A 194 -6.17 14.46 -9.20
N SER A 195 -6.09 13.79 -8.05
CA SER A 195 -5.17 12.67 -7.89
C SER A 195 -5.51 11.57 -8.90
N SER A 196 -4.51 11.00 -9.56
CA SER A 196 -4.70 9.84 -10.45
C SER A 196 -5.15 8.57 -9.72
N SER A 197 -5.09 8.60 -8.39
CA SER A 197 -5.40 7.49 -7.51
C SER A 197 -6.91 7.21 -7.52
N MET A 198 -7.29 5.93 -7.57
CA MET A 198 -8.68 5.52 -7.33
C MET A 198 -9.10 5.95 -5.93
N SER A 199 -10.35 6.33 -5.71
CA SER A 199 -10.84 6.62 -4.35
C SER A 199 -10.89 5.35 -3.48
N TRP A 200 -11.04 5.50 -2.16
CA TRP A 200 -11.19 4.37 -1.25
C TRP A 200 -12.36 3.46 -1.64
N GLU A 201 -13.53 4.04 -1.93
CA GLU A 201 -14.73 3.31 -2.36
C GLU A 201 -14.51 2.58 -3.70
N GLU A 202 -13.82 3.21 -4.65
CA GLU A 202 -13.49 2.57 -5.93
C GLU A 202 -12.53 1.40 -5.74
N ILE A 203 -11.54 1.54 -4.86
CA ILE A 203 -10.59 0.48 -4.52
C ILE A 203 -11.32 -0.68 -3.81
N TRP A 204 -12.21 -0.36 -2.89
CA TRP A 204 -13.05 -1.34 -2.20
C TRP A 204 -13.87 -2.16 -3.19
N ALA A 205 -14.73 -1.50 -3.98
CA ALA A 205 -15.60 -2.15 -4.95
C ALA A 205 -14.82 -3.00 -5.97
N LYS A 206 -13.62 -2.55 -6.36
CA LYS A 206 -12.73 -3.31 -7.24
C LYS A 206 -12.27 -4.63 -6.60
N TYR A 207 -11.78 -4.61 -5.36
CA TYR A 207 -11.26 -5.82 -4.72
C TYR A 207 -12.36 -6.74 -4.21
N GLU A 208 -13.46 -6.17 -3.70
CA GLU A 208 -14.67 -6.91 -3.35
C GLU A 208 -15.21 -7.67 -4.58
N GLY A 209 -15.37 -6.99 -5.73
CA GLY A 209 -15.80 -7.63 -6.97
C GLY A 209 -14.84 -8.72 -7.47
N GLN A 210 -13.51 -8.55 -7.28
CA GLN A 210 -12.53 -9.58 -7.59
C GLN A 210 -12.70 -10.81 -6.70
N ILE A 211 -12.88 -10.62 -5.40
CA ILE A 211 -13.04 -11.72 -4.43
C ILE A 211 -14.34 -12.47 -4.69
N ILE A 212 -15.46 -11.76 -4.91
CA ILE A 212 -16.74 -12.39 -5.26
C ILE A 212 -16.60 -13.27 -6.50
N LYS A 213 -15.94 -12.76 -7.54
CA LYS A 213 -15.71 -13.52 -8.77
C LYS A 213 -14.83 -14.76 -8.53
N GLU A 214 -13.72 -14.61 -7.82
CA GLU A 214 -12.81 -15.73 -7.46
C GLU A 214 -13.52 -16.82 -6.64
N GLN A 215 -14.51 -16.46 -5.82
CA GLN A 215 -15.23 -17.40 -4.95
C GLN A 215 -16.42 -18.05 -5.66
N LEU A 216 -17.08 -17.31 -6.55
CA LEU A 216 -18.08 -17.85 -7.48
C LEU A 216 -17.46 -18.94 -8.37
N GLU A 217 -16.28 -18.69 -8.92
CA GLU A 217 -15.51 -19.68 -9.70
C GLU A 217 -15.14 -20.93 -8.90
N LYS A 218 -14.99 -20.80 -7.57
CA LYS A 218 -14.74 -21.92 -6.64
C LYS A 218 -16.01 -22.58 -6.11
N GLY A 219 -17.20 -22.09 -6.49
CA GLY A 219 -18.48 -22.60 -6.01
C GLY A 219 -18.74 -22.37 -4.51
N LYS A 220 -18.02 -21.43 -3.87
CA LYS A 220 -18.19 -21.11 -2.44
C LYS A 220 -19.01 -19.82 -2.28
N LYS A 221 -20.01 -19.86 -1.40
CA LYS A 221 -20.69 -18.65 -0.91
C LYS A 221 -19.93 -18.16 0.32
N LEU A 222 -19.52 -16.89 0.30
CA LEU A 222 -18.92 -16.23 1.45
C LEU A 222 -20.00 -15.55 2.29
N ASP A 223 -19.77 -15.55 3.60
CA ASP A 223 -20.47 -14.66 4.52
C ASP A 223 -20.01 -13.21 4.34
N GLU A 224 -20.86 -12.24 4.70
CA GLU A 224 -20.58 -10.81 4.54
C GLU A 224 -19.33 -10.38 5.32
N ASP A 225 -19.17 -10.86 6.56
CA ASP A 225 -18.02 -10.57 7.42
C ASP A 225 -16.72 -11.16 6.84
N GLU A 226 -16.80 -12.36 6.26
CA GLU A 226 -15.65 -13.01 5.63
C GLU A 226 -15.22 -12.28 4.36
N LEU A 227 -16.18 -11.85 3.53
CA LEU A 227 -15.92 -11.02 2.34
C LEU A 227 -15.27 -9.69 2.72
N MET A 228 -15.78 -9.04 3.77
CA MET A 228 -15.23 -7.78 4.27
C MET A 228 -13.77 -7.95 4.74
N MET A 229 -13.50 -8.96 5.56
CA MET A 229 -12.16 -9.26 6.05
C MET A 229 -11.19 -9.61 4.90
N GLN A 230 -11.62 -10.43 3.94
CA GLN A 230 -10.82 -10.75 2.76
C GLN A 230 -10.51 -9.51 1.92
N THR A 231 -11.47 -8.58 1.81
CA THR A 231 -11.30 -7.31 1.09
C THR A 231 -10.28 -6.42 1.80
N TYR A 232 -10.37 -6.25 3.12
CA TYR A 232 -9.36 -5.52 3.90
C TYR A 232 -7.96 -6.12 3.76
N MET A 233 -7.83 -7.45 3.90
CA MET A 233 -6.54 -8.13 3.72
C MET A 233 -5.97 -7.92 2.32
N ARG A 234 -6.79 -8.06 1.27
CA ARG A 234 -6.37 -7.85 -0.11
C ARG A 234 -5.90 -6.40 -0.34
N ILE A 235 -6.61 -5.42 0.21
CA ILE A 235 -6.20 -4.00 0.14
C ILE A 235 -4.88 -3.78 0.86
N LEU A 236 -4.70 -4.34 2.07
CA LEU A 236 -3.48 -4.22 2.86
C LEU A 236 -2.27 -4.81 2.12
N GLU A 237 -2.39 -6.06 1.65
CA GLU A 237 -1.34 -6.74 0.88
C GLU A 237 -0.98 -6.00 -0.39
N ARG A 238 -2.00 -5.57 -1.15
CA ARG A 238 -1.77 -4.81 -2.38
C ARG A 238 -1.12 -3.48 -2.06
N SER A 239 -1.53 -2.80 -0.98
CA SER A 239 -0.98 -1.49 -0.60
C SER A 239 0.49 -1.56 -0.18
N CYS A 240 0.91 -2.69 0.39
CA CYS A 240 2.29 -2.95 0.81
C CYS A 240 3.17 -3.56 -0.31
N SER A 241 2.57 -3.91 -1.46
CA SER A 241 3.27 -4.55 -2.57
C SER A 241 3.33 -3.69 -3.83
N THR A 242 4.35 -3.97 -4.63
CA THR A 242 4.62 -3.37 -5.94
C THR A 242 4.45 -4.39 -7.06
N ASN A 243 4.43 -3.90 -8.29
CA ASN A 243 4.44 -4.76 -9.45
C ASN A 243 5.88 -5.19 -9.75
N GLN A 244 6.18 -6.47 -9.54
CA GLN A 244 7.50 -7.07 -9.77
C GLN A 244 8.02 -6.85 -11.21
N ALA A 245 7.15 -6.81 -12.21
CA ALA A 245 7.55 -6.56 -13.60
C ALA A 245 8.07 -5.13 -13.81
N PHE A 246 7.53 -4.15 -13.08
CA PHE A 246 8.09 -2.80 -13.08
C PHE A 246 9.35 -2.73 -12.22
N ASP A 247 9.41 -3.50 -11.13
CA ASP A 247 10.55 -3.49 -10.23
C ASP A 247 11.80 -4.01 -10.93
N SER A 248 11.69 -5.08 -11.71
CA SER A 248 12.82 -5.62 -12.47
C SER A 248 13.35 -4.68 -13.56
N LEU A 249 12.51 -3.77 -14.09
CA LEU A 249 12.92 -2.79 -15.09
C LEU A 249 13.75 -1.65 -14.49
N PHE A 250 13.42 -1.21 -13.28
CA PHE A 250 14.01 -0.02 -12.67
C PHE A 250 15.02 -0.35 -11.56
N LEU A 251 14.80 -1.40 -10.79
CA LEU A 251 15.66 -1.82 -9.67
C LEU A 251 16.68 -2.85 -10.17
N LYS A 252 17.66 -2.41 -10.96
CA LYS A 252 18.88 -3.18 -11.17
C LYS A 252 19.76 -3.06 -9.93
N GLU A 253 20.55 -4.08 -9.62
CA GLU A 253 21.48 -4.12 -8.47
C GLU A 253 22.65 -3.13 -8.62
N ASP A 254 22.35 -1.84 -8.72
CA ASP A 254 23.37 -0.80 -8.73
C ASP A 254 23.79 -0.49 -7.30
N ARG A 255 25.06 -0.78 -7.00
CA ARG A 255 25.66 -0.71 -5.65
C ARG A 255 25.96 0.72 -5.15
N GLY A 256 25.46 1.75 -5.82
CA GLY A 256 25.97 3.13 -5.69
C GLY A 256 25.50 3.92 -4.46
N ASP A 257 24.20 4.19 -4.32
CA ASP A 257 23.75 5.36 -3.52
C ASP A 257 22.68 5.03 -2.46
N ASN A 258 22.72 3.83 -1.87
CA ASN A 258 21.62 3.32 -1.05
C ASN A 258 21.53 3.89 0.38
N ILE A 259 22.48 4.72 0.81
CA ILE A 259 22.66 5.11 2.23
C ILE A 259 21.47 5.93 2.77
N ASN A 260 20.84 6.76 1.94
CA ASN A 260 19.68 7.55 2.38
C ASN A 260 18.40 6.72 2.47
N LEU A 261 18.24 5.70 1.62
CA LEU A 261 17.03 4.87 1.59
C LEU A 261 16.95 3.95 2.82
N THR A 262 18.09 3.42 3.29
CA THR A 262 18.13 2.61 4.52
C THR A 262 17.68 3.43 5.73
N THR A 263 18.12 4.69 5.84
CA THR A 263 17.72 5.59 6.93
C THR A 263 16.21 5.85 6.89
N ILE A 264 15.64 6.17 5.73
CA ILE A 264 14.20 6.37 5.56
C ILE A 264 13.42 5.11 5.96
N SER A 265 13.83 3.93 5.50
CA SER A 265 13.15 2.67 5.90
C SER A 265 13.22 2.43 7.40
N SER A 266 14.39 2.62 8.02
CA SER A 266 14.58 2.39 9.45
C SER A 266 13.75 3.36 10.29
N GLN A 267 13.64 4.62 9.86
CA GLN A 267 12.81 5.63 10.50
C GLN A 267 11.34 5.26 10.39
N LEU A 268 10.87 4.88 9.20
CA LEU A 268 9.48 4.47 8.98
C LEU A 268 9.12 3.26 9.85
N GLU A 269 9.97 2.23 9.92
CA GLU A 269 9.76 1.08 10.79
C GLU A 269 9.73 1.44 12.28
N SER A 270 10.65 2.30 12.72
CA SER A 270 10.70 2.80 14.09
C SER A 270 9.42 3.57 14.43
N ASP A 271 8.97 4.46 13.54
CA ASP A 271 7.79 5.28 13.73
C ASP A 271 6.49 4.45 13.71
N VAL A 272 6.42 3.39 12.90
CA VAL A 272 5.30 2.42 12.94
C VAL A 272 5.19 1.81 14.34
N ARG A 273 6.32 1.33 14.89
CA ARG A 273 6.34 0.72 16.23
C ARG A 273 6.02 1.73 17.31
N ALA A 274 6.56 2.95 17.22
CA ALA A 274 6.36 3.99 18.23
C ALA A 274 4.95 4.59 18.22
N ILE A 275 4.36 4.77 17.02
CA ILE A 275 3.07 5.46 16.86
C ILE A 275 1.91 4.49 17.01
N LEU A 276 1.95 3.32 16.37
CA LEU A 276 0.78 2.44 16.25
C LEU A 276 0.67 1.41 17.38
N LEU A 277 1.78 0.99 17.99
CA LEU A 277 1.76 -0.03 19.04
C LEU A 277 1.63 0.58 20.43
N SER A 278 0.89 -0.10 21.31
CA SER A 278 0.98 0.19 22.75
C SER A 278 2.28 -0.39 23.31
N PRO A 279 2.82 0.14 24.42
CA PRO A 279 3.96 -0.48 25.10
C PRO A 279 3.73 -1.96 25.43
N SER A 280 2.48 -2.32 25.74
CA SER A 280 2.10 -3.72 25.98
C SER A 280 2.21 -4.58 24.72
N ASP A 281 1.85 -4.03 23.55
CA ASP A 281 1.92 -4.74 22.28
C ASP A 281 3.36 -4.87 21.78
N VAL A 282 4.21 -3.86 22.03
CA VAL A 282 5.66 -3.96 21.80
C VAL A 282 6.23 -5.14 22.60
N SER A 283 5.91 -5.23 23.89
CA SER A 283 6.40 -6.35 24.73
C SER A 283 5.89 -7.72 24.24
N LYS A 284 4.65 -7.80 23.73
CA LYS A 284 4.09 -9.02 23.13
C LYS A 284 4.80 -9.37 21.82
N ALA A 285 5.06 -8.38 20.97
CA ALA A 285 5.76 -8.54 19.70
C ALA A 285 7.18 -9.08 19.94
N GLU A 286 7.92 -8.49 20.87
CA GLU A 286 9.26 -8.94 21.25
C GLU A 286 9.27 -10.39 21.76
N LYS A 287 8.29 -10.76 22.59
CA LYS A 287 8.15 -12.15 23.08
C LYS A 287 7.87 -13.12 21.92
N LYS A 288 6.99 -12.75 20.98
CA LYS A 288 6.69 -13.57 19.79
C LYS A 288 7.92 -13.71 18.89
N LEU A 289 8.64 -12.62 18.64
CA LEU A 289 9.88 -12.63 17.85
C LEU A 289 10.96 -13.51 18.48
N LYS A 290 11.21 -13.37 19.79
CA LYS A 290 12.16 -14.24 20.52
C LYS A 290 11.77 -15.72 20.42
N LYS A 291 10.46 -16.03 20.45
CA LYS A 291 9.96 -17.41 20.29
C LYS A 291 10.19 -17.94 18.87
N LEU A 292 9.89 -17.15 17.84
CA LEU A 292 10.13 -17.49 16.44
C LEU A 292 11.62 -17.68 16.14
N GLU A 293 12.48 -16.79 16.64
CA GLU A 293 13.93 -16.91 16.46
C GLU A 293 14.46 -18.20 17.11
N LYS A 294 13.99 -18.53 18.33
CA LYS A 294 14.33 -19.79 18.99
C LYS A 294 13.85 -21.01 18.22
N GLN A 295 12.71 -20.94 17.54
CA GLN A 295 12.21 -22.01 16.66
C GLN A 295 13.10 -22.17 15.41
N ARG A 296 13.42 -21.06 14.72
CA ARG A 296 14.31 -21.09 13.55
C ARG A 296 15.70 -21.63 13.86
N ARG A 297 16.29 -21.25 15.00
CA ARG A 297 17.59 -21.80 15.44
C ARG A 297 17.52 -23.32 15.66
N LYS A 298 16.44 -23.83 16.25
CA LYS A 298 16.24 -25.28 16.44
C LYS A 298 16.06 -26.02 15.11
N GLU A 299 15.37 -25.42 14.15
CA GLU A 299 15.21 -25.98 12.80
C GLU A 299 16.54 -26.04 12.05
N GLN A 300 17.31 -24.95 12.06
CA GLN A 300 18.66 -24.90 11.47
C GLN A 300 19.61 -25.93 12.12
N GLU A 301 19.54 -26.10 13.44
CA GLU A 301 20.32 -27.12 14.14
C GLU A 301 19.93 -28.54 13.72
N LYS A 302 18.62 -28.80 13.54
CA LYS A 302 18.12 -30.09 13.03
C LYS A 302 18.59 -30.34 11.59
N GLU A 303 18.50 -29.35 10.72
CA GLU A 303 18.99 -29.45 9.34
C GLU A 303 20.50 -29.71 9.28
N ALA A 304 21.29 -29.02 10.10
CA ALA A 304 22.74 -29.25 10.19
C ALA A 304 23.06 -30.67 10.69
N LYS A 305 22.32 -31.18 11.68
CA LYS A 305 22.45 -32.57 12.17
C LYS A 305 22.06 -33.59 11.09
N LEU A 306 21.08 -33.30 10.25
CA LEU A 306 20.70 -34.17 9.13
C LEU A 306 21.76 -34.17 8.03
N LYS A 307 22.28 -33.00 7.64
CA LYS A 307 23.36 -32.87 6.66
C LYS A 307 24.61 -33.64 7.09
N THR A 308 25.08 -33.41 8.32
CA THR A 308 26.26 -34.11 8.87
C THR A 308 26.07 -35.63 8.93
N LYS A 309 24.86 -36.12 9.24
CA LYS A 309 24.55 -37.57 9.19
C LYS A 309 24.56 -38.11 7.77
N ALA A 310 24.06 -37.37 6.79
CA ALA A 310 24.08 -37.75 5.38
C ALA A 310 25.52 -37.83 4.85
N ASP A 311 26.36 -36.85 5.18
CA ASP A 311 27.77 -36.83 4.77
C ASP A 311 28.56 -37.98 5.39
N LYS A 312 28.33 -38.30 6.67
CA LYS A 312 28.93 -39.49 7.31
C LYS A 312 28.52 -40.80 6.63
N LYS A 313 27.26 -40.93 6.20
CA LYS A 313 26.80 -42.12 5.45
C LYS A 313 27.44 -42.21 4.07
N LYS A 314 27.58 -41.09 3.35
CA LYS A 314 28.27 -41.05 2.05
C LYS A 314 29.74 -41.44 2.19
N ASN A 315 30.44 -40.91 3.18
CA ASN A 315 31.83 -41.26 3.44
C ASN A 315 32.01 -42.74 3.81
N LYS A 316 31.05 -43.32 4.56
CA LYS A 316 31.06 -44.76 4.89
C LYS A 316 30.85 -45.65 3.66
N HIS A 317 30.13 -45.19 2.64
CA HIS A 317 29.93 -45.94 1.39
C HIS A 317 31.06 -45.76 0.38
N ALA A 318 31.92 -44.75 0.55
CA ALA A 318 33.05 -44.49 -0.33
C ALA A 318 34.33 -45.24 0.11
N MET A 319 34.33 -45.82 1.30
CA MET A 319 35.36 -46.74 1.81
C MET A 319 34.94 -48.18 1.54
#